data_AF-A0A8T4W3W6-F1
#
_entry.id   AF-A0A8T4W3W6-F1
#
_cell.length_a   1.000
_cell.length_b   1.000
_cell.length_c   1.000
_cell.angle_alpha   90.00
_cell.angle_beta   90.00
_cell.angle_gamma   90.00
#
_symmetry.space_group_name_H-M   'P 1'
#
loop_
_entity.id
_entity.type
_entity.pdbx_description
1 polymer ?
#
loop_
_entity_poly.entity_id
_entity_poly.type
_entity_poly.pdbx_seq_one_letter_code
_entity_poly.pdbx_strand_id
1 'polypeptide(L)' 'MTDDRTMIGVHTIDVDGTITLDDDVFEKSKLERTGNCLVVASPEGGVNVMPVTTGFNPKPSGQ' A
#
# COMPACT_ATOMS: atom_id res chain seq x y z
N MET A 1 -13.09 15.76 9.39
CA MET A 1 -12.95 14.55 10.22
C MET A 1 -11.52 14.09 10.01
N THR A 2 -10.67 14.20 11.03
CA THR A 2 -9.30 13.70 10.98
C THR A 2 -9.41 12.18 10.88
N ASP A 3 -9.16 11.61 9.72
CA ASP A 3 -8.98 10.17 9.59
C ASP A 3 -7.77 9.81 10.46
N ASP A 4 -8.04 9.29 11.65
CA ASP A 4 -7.00 8.83 12.56
C ASP A 4 -6.19 7.76 11.80
N ARG A 5 -4.90 8.05 11.61
CA ARG A 5 -3.95 7.10 11.03
C ARG A 5 -4.02 5.84 11.88
N THR A 6 -4.70 4.82 11.37
CA THR A 6 -4.92 3.58 12.09
C THR A 6 -3.75 2.65 11.77
N MET A 7 -2.95 2.32 12.78
CA MET A 7 -1.92 1.29 12.65
C MET A 7 -2.61 -0.07 12.51
N ILE A 8 -2.49 -0.72 11.35
CA ILE A 8 -3.14 -2.00 11.06
C ILE A 8 -2.26 -3.20 11.50
N GLY A 9 -0.94 -3.03 11.52
CA GLY A 9 0.01 -4.06 11.94
C GLY A 9 1.47 -3.59 11.87
N VAL A 10 2.38 -4.45 12.30
CA VAL A 10 3.84 -4.28 12.15
C VAL A 10 4.36 -5.44 11.31
N HIS A 11 4.97 -5.11 10.17
CA HIS A 11 5.50 -6.09 9.23
C HIS A 11 7.01 -5.92 9.09
N THR A 12 7.71 -7.04 8.85
CA THR A 12 9.13 -7.03 8.53
C THR A 12 9.32 -6.86 7.02
N ILE A 13 10.39 -6.17 6.64
CA ILE A 13 10.83 -6.05 5.24
C ILE A 13 11.95 -7.08 5.05
N ASP A 14 11.76 -7.99 4.12
CA ASP A 14 12.75 -8.99 3.75
C ASP A 14 13.93 -8.38 2.98
N VAL A 15 15.02 -9.14 2.84
CA VAL A 15 16.27 -8.69 2.21
C VAL A 15 16.12 -8.30 0.73
N ASP A 16 15.09 -8.81 0.06
CA ASP A 16 14.73 -8.51 -1.31
C ASP A 16 13.74 -7.33 -1.43
N GLY A 17 13.38 -6.71 -0.31
CA GLY A 17 12.40 -5.62 -0.25
C GLY A 17 10.95 -6.09 -0.21
N THR A 18 10.68 -7.40 -0.12
CA THR A 18 9.33 -7.92 0.02
C THR A 18 8.76 -7.61 1.40
N ILE A 19 7.49 -7.22 1.44
CA ILE A 19 6.72 -7.05 2.68
C ILE A 19 5.51 -7.98 2.60
N THR A 20 5.44 -8.95 3.51
CA THR A 20 4.29 -9.86 3.60
C THR A 20 3.20 -9.21 4.45
N LEU A 21 2.09 -8.87 3.82
CA LEU A 21 0.91 -8.28 4.45
C LEU A 21 -0.09 -9.36 4.85
N ASP A 22 -0.73 -9.19 6.00
CA ASP A 22 -1.76 -10.09 6.50
C ASP A 22 -3.17 -9.71 6.00
N ASP A 23 -4.14 -10.57 6.31
CA ASP A 23 -5.53 -10.44 5.88
C ASP A 23 -6.18 -9.13 6.33
N ASP A 24 -5.84 -8.68 7.54
CA ASP A 24 -6.34 -7.45 8.13
C ASP A 24 -5.94 -6.22 7.31
N VAL A 25 -4.71 -6.18 6.78
CA VAL A 25 -4.26 -5.10 5.91
C VAL A 25 -5.09 -5.05 4.63
N PHE A 26 -5.36 -6.19 3.99
CA PHE A 26 -6.17 -6.21 2.77
C PHE A 26 -7.60 -5.75 3.02
N GLU A 27 -8.23 -6.22 4.09
CA GLU A 27 -9.61 -5.88 4.43
C GLU A 27 -9.75 -4.39 4.77
N LYS A 28 -8.91 -3.88 5.67
CA LYS A 28 -8.99 -2.48 6.14
C LYS A 28 -8.55 -1.48 5.08
N SER A 29 -7.56 -1.81 4.26
CA SER A 29 -7.07 -0.94 3.17
C SER A 29 -7.82 -1.13 1.85
N LYS A 30 -8.77 -2.08 1.79
CA LYS A 30 -9.53 -2.44 0.58
C LYS A 30 -8.61 -2.80 -0.60
N LEU A 31 -7.52 -3.51 -0.31
CA LEU A 31 -6.58 -3.99 -1.32
C LEU A 31 -7.04 -5.34 -1.87
N GLU A 32 -6.75 -5.58 -3.14
CA GLU A 32 -6.93 -6.89 -3.75
C GLU A 32 -5.70 -7.78 -3.48
N ARG A 33 -5.92 -9.08 -3.23
CA ARG A 33 -4.83 -10.06 -3.00
C ARG A 33 -3.95 -10.27 -4.22
N THR A 34 -4.55 -10.12 -5.38
CA THR A 34 -3.90 -10.31 -6.67
C THR A 34 -4.29 -9.12 -7.52
N GLY A 35 -3.32 -8.29 -7.89
CA GLY A 35 -3.59 -7.07 -8.63
C GLY A 35 -2.48 -6.06 -8.44
N ASN A 36 -2.73 -4.84 -8.92
CA ASN A 36 -1.81 -3.73 -8.78
C ASN A 36 -2.24 -2.86 -7.59
N CYS A 37 -1.26 -2.36 -6.85
CA CYS A 37 -1.45 -1.30 -5.87
C CYS A 37 -0.52 -0.14 -6.22
N LEU A 38 -0.89 1.06 -5.77
CA LEU A 38 -0.08 2.26 -5.85
C LEU A 38 0.80 2.34 -4.62
N VAL A 39 2.11 2.52 -4.82
CA VAL A 39 3.06 2.83 -3.74
C VAL A 39 3.54 4.26 -3.96
N VAL A 40 3.22 5.15 -3.02
CA VAL A 40 3.52 6.60 -3.12
C VAL A 40 4.42 7.01 -1.96
N ALA A 41 5.58 7.59 -2.26
CA ALA A 41 6.46 8.15 -1.23
C ALA A 41 5.84 9.40 -0.59
N SER A 42 5.76 9.43 0.74
CA SER A 42 5.33 10.60 1.49
C SER A 42 6.49 11.60 1.65
N PRO A 43 6.24 12.92 1.54
CA PRO A 43 7.26 13.94 1.79
C PRO A 43 7.76 13.94 3.25
N GLU A 44 6.98 13.39 4.18
CA GLU A 44 7.33 13.26 5.61
C GLU A 44 8.21 12.03 5.89
N GLY A 45 8.52 11.24 4.85
CA GLY A 45 9.11 9.91 4.98
C GLY A 45 8.04 8.82 5.05
N GLY A 46 8.39 7.64 4.53
CA GLY A 46 7.49 6.48 4.43
C GLY A 46 6.78 6.36 3.08
N VAL A 47 5.93 5.33 2.98
CA VAL A 47 5.16 5.01 1.78
C VAL A 47 3.69 4.85 2.11
N ASN A 48 2.83 5.30 1.20
CA ASN A 48 1.40 5.02 1.22
C ASN A 48 1.10 3.95 0.17
N VAL A 49 0.39 2.90 0.58
CA VAL A 49 -0.09 1.84 -0.32
C VAL A 49 -1.58 2.02 -0.54
N MET A 50 -2.01 2.13 -1.79
CA MET A 50 -3.41 2.40 -2.16
C MET A 50 -3.92 1.42 -3.21
N PRO A 51 -5.20 1.03 -3.19
CA PRO A 51 -5.79 0.23 -4.26
C PRO A 51 -5.82 1.01 -5.57
N VAL A 52 -5.60 0.31 -6.69
CA VAL A 52 -5.83 0.86 -8.02
C VAL A 52 -7.34 0.82 -8.30
N THR A 53 -7.99 1.99 -8.37
CA THR A 53 -9.39 2.07 -8.77
C THR A 53 -9.51 2.06 -10.30
N THR A 54 -10.59 1.49 -10.83
CA THR A 54 -10.85 1.25 -12.27
C THR A 54 -10.93 2.51 -13.17
N GLY A 55 -10.55 3.69 -12.67
CA GLY A 55 -10.40 4.92 -13.46
C GLY A 55 -8.96 5.44 -13.54
N PHE A 56 -8.02 4.82 -12.84
CA PHE A 56 -6.62 5.24 -12.79
C PHE A 56 -5.75 4.07 -13.23
N ASN A 57 -5.17 4.17 -14.44
CA ASN A 57 -4.18 3.20 -14.92
C ASN A 57 -2.79 3.85 -14.82
N PRO A 58 -2.19 3.89 -13.62
CA PRO A 58 -0.87 4.46 -13.44
C PRO A 58 0.10 3.62 -14.28
N LYS A 59 0.75 4.26 -15.24
CA LYS A 59 1.87 3.62 -15.92
C LYS A 59 2.89 3.24 -14.85
N PRO A 60 3.47 2.02 -14.88
CA PRO A 60 4.59 1.67 -14.02
C PRO A 60 5.62 2.80 -14.11
N SER A 61 6.00 3.38 -12.97
CA SER A 61 7.06 4.38 -12.95
C SER A 61 8.34 3.69 -13.42
N GLY A 62 8.75 4.01 -14.64
CA GLY A 62 9.81 3.31 -15.34
C GLY A 62 10.35 4.14 -16.50
N GLN A 63 10.60 5.43 -16.24
CA GLN A 63 11.85 6.11 -16.64
C GLN A 63 12.20 7.13 -15.58
#